data_AF-A0A9E5KGM8-F1
#
_entry.id   AF-A0A9E5KGM8-F1
#
_cell.length_a   1.000
_cell.length_b   1.000
_cell.length_c   1.000
_cell.angle_alpha   90.00
_cell.angle_beta   90.00
_cell.angle_gamma   90.00
#
_symmetry.space_group_name_H-M   'P 1'
#
loop_
_entity.id
_entity.type
_entity.pdbx_description
1 polymer ?
#
loop_
_entity_poly.entity_id
_entity_poly.type
_entity_poly.pdbx_seq_one_letter_code
_entity_poly.pdbx_strand_id
1 'polypeptide(L)'
;MPNELEPWGPARSTVPGAPLSATALEGIHAYWRACNYLAAGMIYLRANPLLREPLRIEHIKRRLLGHWGASPGLSFCYTHLNRIIRERGENVIFLAGPG
;
A
#
# COMPACT_ATOMS: atom_id res chain seq x y z
N MET A 1 38.43 -7.98 13.56
CA MET A 1 37.71 -7.12 12.57
C MET A 1 37.33 -8.03 11.42
N PRO A 2 36.06 -8.03 10.95
CA PRO A 2 35.59 -6.88 10.19
C PRO A 2 34.15 -6.49 10.54
N ASN A 3 34.01 -5.31 11.12
CA ASN A 3 32.75 -4.59 11.23
C ASN A 3 32.78 -3.43 10.22
N GLU A 4 33.10 -3.75 8.95
CA GLU A 4 33.07 -2.77 7.88
C GLU A 4 31.59 -2.51 7.54
N LEU A 5 31.17 -1.27 7.80
CA LEU A 5 29.86 -0.78 7.39
C LEU A 5 29.93 -0.53 5.88
N GLU A 6 29.49 -1.50 5.10
CA GLU A 6 29.39 -1.36 3.64
C GLU A 6 27.99 -0.89 3.23
N PRO A 7 27.88 0.09 2.31
CA PRO A 7 26.59 0.59 1.84
C PRO A 7 25.81 -0.40 0.96
N TRP A 8 26.39 -1.56 0.62
CA TRP A 8 25.83 -2.53 -0.34
C TRP A 8 25.59 -3.93 0.25
N GLY A 9 25.57 -4.06 1.58
CA GLY A 9 25.33 -5.33 2.26
C GLY A 9 23.85 -5.67 2.50
N PRO A 10 23.53 -6.90 2.93
CA PRO A 10 22.18 -7.24 3.39
C PRO A 10 21.74 -6.25 4.47
N ALA A 11 20.53 -5.72 4.33
CA ALA A 11 19.99 -4.73 5.25
C ALA A 11 20.02 -5.27 6.69
N ARG A 12 20.81 -4.63 7.55
CA ARG A 12 20.87 -5.00 8.97
C ARG A 12 19.59 -4.49 9.65
N SER A 13 18.79 -5.42 10.17
CA SER A 13 17.68 -5.08 11.07
C SER A 13 18.24 -4.82 12.47
N THR A 14 17.89 -3.68 13.07
CA THR A 14 18.12 -3.42 14.50
C THR A 14 17.11 -4.14 15.40
N VAL A 15 16.09 -4.77 14.80
CA VAL A 15 15.06 -5.53 15.49
C VAL A 15 15.39 -7.02 15.41
N PRO A 16 15.40 -7.76 16.54
CA PRO A 16 15.60 -9.20 16.55
C PRO A 16 14.43 -9.93 15.86
N GLY A 17 14.76 -10.94 15.05
CA GLY A 17 13.79 -11.77 14.35
C GLY A 17 14.20 -12.07 12.90
N ALA A 18 13.45 -12.97 12.26
CA ALA A 18 13.54 -13.17 10.83
C ALA A 18 12.63 -12.16 10.11
N PRO A 19 13.00 -11.71 8.90
CA PRO A 19 12.08 -10.98 8.03
C PRO A 19 10.78 -11.75 7.80
N LEU A 20 9.76 -11.04 7.34
CA LEU A 20 8.55 -11.67 6.84
C LEU A 20 8.88 -12.70 5.76
N SER A 21 8.10 -13.80 5.72
CA SER A 21 8.18 -14.73 4.60
C SER A 21 7.79 -14.01 3.30
N ALA A 22 8.37 -14.45 2.18
CA ALA A 22 8.11 -13.86 0.86
C ALA A 22 6.60 -13.81 0.55
N THR A 23 5.87 -14.89 0.82
CA THR A 23 4.41 -14.97 0.62
C THR A 23 3.65 -13.96 1.47
N ALA A 24 4.04 -13.75 2.73
CA ALA A 24 3.38 -12.75 3.58
C ALA A 24 3.63 -11.33 3.04
N LEU A 25 4.86 -11.04 2.61
CA LEU A 25 5.22 -9.75 2.01
C LEU A 25 4.47 -9.51 0.70
N GLU A 26 4.36 -10.52 -0.16
CA GLU A 26 3.58 -10.46 -1.41
C GLU A 26 2.11 -10.16 -1.14
N GLY A 27 1.49 -10.82 -0.15
CA GLY A 27 0.10 -10.57 0.22
C GLY A 27 -0.15 -9.14 0.70
N ILE A 28 0.73 -8.62 1.56
CA ILE A 28 0.69 -7.23 2.04
C ILE A 28 0.83 -6.26 0.87
N HIS A 29 1.82 -6.50 0.01
CA HIS A 29 2.09 -5.64 -1.13
C HIS A 29 0.94 -5.66 -2.16
N ALA A 30 0.34 -6.83 -2.41
CA ALA A 30 -0.82 -6.97 -3.27
C ALA A 30 -2.04 -6.21 -2.74
N TYR A 31 -2.31 -6.28 -1.42
CA TYR A 31 -3.39 -5.54 -0.79
C TYR A 31 -3.18 -4.01 -0.92
N TRP A 32 -1.97 -3.52 -0.62
CA TRP A 32 -1.64 -2.11 -0.77
C TRP A 32 -1.79 -1.62 -2.21
N ARG A 33 -1.30 -2.40 -3.20
CA ARG A 33 -1.49 -2.11 -4.62
C ARG A 33 -2.96 -2.08 -5.03
N ALA A 34 -3.78 -3.00 -4.52
CA ALA A 34 -5.21 -3.01 -4.79
C ALA A 34 -5.90 -1.75 -4.24
N CYS A 35 -5.58 -1.33 -3.01
CA CYS A 35 -6.07 -0.06 -2.45
C CYS A 35 -5.68 1.14 -3.31
N ASN A 36 -4.42 1.23 -3.72
CA ASN A 36 -3.93 2.32 -4.58
C ASN A 36 -4.61 2.34 -5.94
N TYR A 37 -4.81 1.17 -6.55
CA TYR A 37 -5.51 1.03 -7.83
C TYR A 37 -6.95 1.51 -7.74
N LEU A 38 -7.68 1.08 -6.69
CA LEU A 38 -9.05 1.51 -6.45
C LEU A 38 -9.13 3.02 -6.15
N ALA A 39 -8.21 3.57 -5.34
CA ALA A 39 -8.16 5.00 -5.06
C ALA A 39 -7.95 5.83 -6.34
N ALA A 40 -6.98 5.44 -7.17
CA ALA A 40 -6.78 6.08 -8.48
C ALA A 40 -8.02 5.92 -9.37
N GLY A 41 -8.59 4.72 -9.46
CA GLY A 41 -9.81 4.47 -10.22
C GLY A 41 -10.97 5.36 -9.78
N MET A 42 -11.18 5.52 -8.47
CA MET A 42 -12.23 6.40 -7.93
C MET A 42 -11.98 7.88 -8.25
N ILE A 43 -10.73 8.34 -8.29
CA ILE A 43 -10.40 9.74 -8.63
C ILE A 43 -10.59 10.00 -10.13
N TYR A 44 -10.12 9.10 -10.99
CA TYR A 44 -9.95 9.37 -12.42
C TYR A 44 -11.01 8.72 -13.32
N LEU A 45 -11.50 7.52 -12.99
CA LEU A 45 -12.33 6.74 -13.89
C LEU A 45 -13.82 6.92 -13.62
N ARG A 46 -14.61 7.00 -14.69
CA ARG A 46 -16.08 6.94 -14.66
C ARG A 46 -16.64 5.64 -15.24
N ALA A 47 -15.81 4.86 -15.92
CA ALA A 47 -16.14 3.57 -16.52
C ALA A 47 -14.86 2.73 -16.67
N ASN A 48 -15.00 1.46 -17.05
CA ASN A 48 -13.89 0.52 -17.26
C ASN A 48 -12.90 0.43 -16.07
N PRO A 49 -13.37 0.32 -14.81
CA PRO A 49 -12.52 0.42 -13.62
C PRO A 49 -11.51 -0.72 -13.47
N LEU A 50 -11.67 -1.81 -14.21
CA LEU A 50 -10.76 -2.97 -14.20
C LEU A 50 -9.98 -3.11 -15.53
N LEU A 51 -10.07 -2.11 -16.41
CA LEU A 51 -9.41 -2.11 -17.73
C LEU A 51 -9.67 -3.39 -18.54
N ARG A 52 -10.94 -3.84 -18.59
CA ARG A 52 -11.36 -5.03 -19.36
C ARG A 52 -11.26 -4.80 -20.88
N GLU A 53 -11.25 -3.53 -21.28
CA GLU A 53 -10.92 -3.06 -22.61
C GLU A 53 -9.80 -2.01 -22.52
N PRO A 54 -9.05 -1.72 -23.62
CA PRO A 54 -8.03 -0.66 -23.62
C PRO A 54 -8.58 0.68 -23.12
N LEU A 55 -7.80 1.38 -22.30
CA LEU A 55 -8.21 2.65 -21.70
C LEU A 55 -8.43 3.71 -22.79
N ARG A 56 -9.57 4.38 -22.75
CA ARG A 56 -9.91 5.49 -23.66
C ARG A 56 -10.30 6.74 -22.88
N ILE A 57 -10.24 7.91 -23.53
CA ILE A 57 -10.55 9.20 -22.91
C ILE A 57 -11.99 9.25 -22.36
N GLU A 58 -12.93 8.52 -22.97
CA GLU A 58 -14.33 8.49 -22.53
C GLU A 58 -14.51 7.80 -21.17
N HIS A 59 -13.54 6.97 -20.75
CA HIS A 59 -13.52 6.30 -19.46
C HIS A 59 -13.06 7.24 -18.32
N ILE A 60 -12.51 8.41 -18.63
CA ILE A 60 -12.02 9.39 -17.65
C ILE A 60 -13.13 10.37 -17.27
N LYS A 61 -13.22 10.72 -15.98
CA LYS A 61 -14.15 11.74 -15.49
C LYS A 61 -13.87 13.10 -16.13
N ARG A 62 -14.91 13.81 -16.55
CA ARG A 62 -14.79 15.19 -17.08
C ARG A 62 -14.31 16.20 -16.04
N ARG A 63 -14.61 15.96 -14.76
CA ARG A 63 -14.15 16.75 -13.63
C ARG A 63 -13.46 15.82 -12.63
N LEU A 64 -12.18 16.07 -12.38
CA LEU A 64 -11.38 15.30 -11.44
C LEU A 64 -11.53 15.90 -10.04
N LEU A 65 -11.98 15.09 -9.09
CA LEU A 65 -12.17 15.47 -7.69
C LEU A 65 -11.66 14.35 -6.80
N GLY A 66 -10.92 14.74 -5.76
CA GLY A 66 -10.27 13.85 -4.81
C GLY A 66 -8.79 14.20 -4.64
N HIS A 67 -8.20 13.70 -3.55
CA HIS A 67 -6.80 13.95 -3.20
C HIS A 67 -5.99 12.66 -3.30
N TRP A 68 -5.03 12.63 -4.22
CA TRP A 68 -4.11 11.48 -4.32
C TRP A 68 -3.04 11.50 -3.22
N GLY A 69 -2.51 12.68 -2.87
CA GLY A 69 -1.24 12.81 -2.12
C GLY A 69 -1.14 11.97 -0.85
N ALA A 70 -2.19 11.91 -0.03
CA ALA A 70 -2.20 11.12 1.20
C ALA A 70 -2.61 9.65 1.01
N SER A 71 -3.29 9.31 -0.09
CA SER A 71 -3.92 8.00 -0.29
C SER A 71 -2.94 6.81 -0.23
N PRO A 72 -1.76 6.85 -0.88
CA PRO A 72 -0.78 5.76 -0.78
C PRO A 72 -0.21 5.56 0.62
N GLY A 73 0.05 6.66 1.34
CA GLY A 73 0.58 6.62 2.71
C GLY A 73 -0.45 6.07 3.70
N LEU A 74 -1.70 6.54 3.62
CA LEU A 74 -2.79 6.06 4.46
C LEU A 74 -3.06 4.58 4.23
N SER A 75 -3.18 4.14 2.98
CA SER A 75 -3.40 2.73 2.66
C SER A 75 -2.21 1.84 3.04
N PHE A 76 -0.98 2.34 2.96
CA PHE A 76 0.21 1.63 3.45
C PHE A 76 0.09 1.38 4.96
N CYS A 77 -0.12 2.43 5.76
CA CYS A 77 -0.31 2.31 7.21
C CYS A 77 -1.46 1.36 7.54
N TYR A 78 -2.62 1.52 6.88
CA TYR A 78 -3.79 0.68 7.09
C TYR A 78 -3.51 -0.80 6.81
N THR A 79 -2.79 -1.10 5.72
CA THR A 79 -2.43 -2.47 5.34
C THR A 79 -1.56 -3.13 6.42
N HIS A 80 -0.58 -2.40 6.95
CA HIS A 80 0.30 -2.90 8.00
C HIS A 80 -0.41 -3.03 9.36
N LEU A 81 -1.36 -2.14 9.68
CA LEU A 81 -2.21 -2.29 10.86
C LEU A 81 -3.14 -3.51 10.74
N ASN A 82 -3.75 -3.74 9.58
CA ASN A 82 -4.54 -4.94 9.31
C ASN A 82 -3.73 -6.22 9.54
N ARG A 83 -2.45 -6.24 9.16
CA ARG A 83 -1.55 -7.36 9.45
C ARG A 83 -1.39 -7.55 10.98
N ILE A 84 -1.13 -6.49 11.73
CA ILE A 84 -0.97 -6.55 13.19
C ILE A 84 -2.24 -7.10 13.85
N ILE A 85 -3.42 -6.60 13.47
CA ILE A 85 -4.71 -7.09 13.97
C ILE A 85 -4.86 -8.59 13.69
N ARG A 86 -4.57 -9.03 12.46
CA ARG A 86 -4.72 -10.45 12.07
C ARG A 86 -3.71 -11.37 12.73
N GLU A 87 -2.46 -10.95 12.92
CA GLU A 87 -1.40 -11.78 13.49
C GLU A 87 -1.46 -11.86 15.02
N ARG A 88 -1.92 -10.79 15.67
CA ARG A 88 -1.84 -10.63 17.13
C ARG A 88 -3.18 -10.54 17.83
N GLY A 89 -4.28 -10.38 17.09
CA GLY A 89 -5.61 -10.21 17.66
C GLY A 89 -5.83 -8.85 18.34
N GLU A 90 -5.03 -7.84 17.99
CA GLU A 90 -5.11 -6.51 18.61
C GLU A 90 -6.41 -5.79 18.26
N ASN A 91 -6.95 -5.04 19.22
CA ASN A 91 -8.08 -4.15 19.01
C ASN A 91 -7.58 -2.75 18.65
N VAL A 92 -7.67 -2.38 17.37
CA VAL A 92 -7.05 -1.15 16.82
C VAL A 92 -8.11 -0.25 16.20
N ILE A 93 -7.99 1.06 16.46
CA ILE A 93 -8.72 2.12 15.75
C ILE A 93 -7.70 2.94 14.94
N PHE A 94 -7.99 3.17 13.66
CA PHE A 94 -7.17 4.01 12.79
C PHE A 94 -7.81 5.39 12.60
N LEU A 95 -7.19 6.43 13.16
CA LEU A 95 -7.60 7.82 12.99
C LEU A 95 -6.73 8.48 11.91
N ALA A 96 -7.28 8.69 10.72
CA ALA A 96 -6.58 9.36 9.63
C ALA A 96 -6.60 10.88 9.85
N GLY A 97 -5.44 11.49 10.10
CA GLY A 97 -5.28 12.94 10.23
C GLY A 97 -5.56 13.69 8.91
N PRO A 98 -4.89 13.36 7.79
CA PRO A 98 -5.24 13.93 6.49
C PRO A 98 -6.49 13.23 5.93
N GLY A 99 -7.66 13.83 6.17
CA GLY A 99 -8.97 13.37 5.65
C GLY A 99 -9.42 14.10 4.40
#